data_AF-A0A959EGD2-F1
#
_entry.id   AF-A0A959EGD2-F1
#
_cell.length_a   1.000
_cell.length_b   1.000
_cell.length_c   1.000
_cell.angle_alpha   90.00
_cell.angle_beta   90.00
_cell.angle_gamma   90.00
#
_symmetry.space_group_name_H-M   'P 1'
#
loop_
_entity.id
_entity.type
_entity.pdbx_description
1 polymer ?
#
loop_
_entity_poly.entity_id
_entity_poly.type
_entity_poly.pdbx_seq_one_letter_code
_entity_poly.pdbx_strand_id
1 'polypeptide(L)'
;MLSRRIPFLQLVFTSLGLWCITTLAAQEVCTGNLGENIFVAGDFGSGASNLIPVDPGIAPGYTYTFSPPPNDGLYTITNDMSAWPFLFPGWMPAKDNSSDPNGYMMVVNASYAPGIFYEQTVDGLCDNTLYEFSADILNLV
;
A
#
# COMPACT_ATOMS: atom_id res chain seq x y z
N MET A 1 -47.22 -24.02 -68.55
CA MET A 1 -45.91 -24.32 -69.17
C MET A 1 -45.01 -23.11 -69.00
N LEU A 2 -43.86 -23.32 -68.33
CA LEU A 2 -42.64 -22.50 -68.23
C LEU A 2 -42.74 -20.96 -68.14
N SER A 3 -42.37 -20.41 -66.98
CA SER A 3 -41.29 -19.41 -66.93
C SER A 3 -40.69 -19.32 -65.52
N ARG A 4 -39.39 -19.57 -65.42
CA ARG A 4 -38.58 -19.63 -64.19
C ARG A 4 -38.25 -18.23 -63.66
N ARG A 5 -38.29 -18.05 -62.34
CA ARG A 5 -37.78 -16.88 -61.62
C ARG A 5 -36.24 -16.93 -61.58
N ILE A 6 -35.58 -15.80 -61.86
CA ILE A 6 -34.12 -15.59 -61.83
C ILE A 6 -33.76 -14.82 -60.54
N PRO A 7 -32.61 -15.10 -59.89
CA PRO A 7 -32.36 -14.72 -58.50
C PRO A 7 -31.69 -13.36 -58.28
N PHE A 8 -31.73 -12.99 -57.01
CA PHE A 8 -31.08 -11.89 -56.28
C PHE A 8 -29.63 -11.64 -56.71
N LEU A 9 -29.29 -10.38 -57.03
CA LEU A 9 -27.92 -9.90 -57.20
C LEU A 9 -27.72 -8.70 -56.26
N GLN A 10 -26.93 -8.90 -55.21
CA GLN A 10 -26.47 -7.83 -54.32
C GLN A 10 -25.40 -7.01 -55.03
N LEU A 11 -25.54 -5.68 -55.02
CA LEU A 11 -24.50 -4.74 -55.43
C LEU A 11 -24.00 -3.96 -54.21
N VAL A 12 -22.68 -3.84 -54.15
CA VAL A 12 -21.80 -3.37 -53.08
C VAL A 12 -21.79 -1.84 -52.94
N PHE A 13 -21.58 -1.31 -51.73
CA PHE A 13 -20.93 -0.01 -51.54
C PHE A 13 -19.75 -0.14 -50.56
N THR A 14 -18.59 0.26 -51.07
CA THR A 14 -17.28 0.34 -50.42
C THR A 14 -17.20 1.53 -49.46
N SER A 15 -16.57 1.35 -48.29
CA SER A 15 -15.73 2.39 -47.72
C SER A 15 -14.56 1.74 -46.97
N LEU A 16 -13.36 2.01 -47.48
CA LEU A 16 -12.08 1.53 -46.99
C LEU A 16 -11.65 2.50 -45.88
N GLY A 17 -11.94 2.16 -44.62
CA GLY A 17 -11.48 2.90 -43.45
C GLY A 17 -10.68 1.96 -42.57
N LEU A 18 -9.37 1.86 -42.80
CA LEU A 18 -8.45 1.10 -41.96
C LEU A 18 -8.33 1.81 -40.61
N TRP A 19 -9.18 1.44 -39.66
CA TRP A 19 -9.06 1.84 -38.25
C TRP A 19 -7.81 1.18 -37.68
N CYS A 20 -6.70 1.90 -37.74
CA CYS A 20 -5.52 1.58 -36.94
C CYS A 20 -5.88 1.91 -35.48
N ILE A 21 -6.37 0.92 -34.76
CA ILE A 21 -6.50 1.00 -33.31
C ILE A 21 -5.07 0.93 -32.78
N THR A 22 -4.45 2.10 -32.54
CA THR A 22 -3.24 2.16 -31.75
C THR A 22 -3.63 1.82 -30.32
N THR A 23 -3.45 0.56 -29.93
CA THR A 23 -3.45 0.20 -28.51
C THR A 23 -2.31 0.97 -27.86
N LEU A 24 -2.65 2.07 -27.18
CA LEU A 24 -1.82 2.63 -26.13
C LEU A 24 -1.66 1.51 -25.11
N ALA A 25 -0.56 0.78 -25.18
CA ALA A 25 -0.13 -0.03 -24.07
C ALA A 25 0.12 0.95 -22.91
N ALA A 26 -0.86 1.04 -22.01
CA ALA A 26 -0.63 1.61 -20.70
C ALA A 26 0.56 0.86 -20.08
N GLN A 27 1.46 1.61 -19.42
CA GLN A 27 2.68 1.15 -18.77
C GLN A 27 2.62 -0.33 -18.41
N GLU A 28 3.38 -1.14 -19.14
CA GLU A 28 3.76 -2.46 -18.66
C GLU A 28 4.54 -2.18 -17.38
N VAL A 29 3.88 -2.37 -16.23
CA VAL A 29 4.56 -2.46 -14.94
C VAL A 29 5.58 -3.55 -15.16
N CYS A 30 6.86 -3.18 -15.25
CA CYS A 30 7.91 -4.16 -15.44
C CYS A 30 7.79 -5.13 -14.27
N THR A 31 7.29 -6.34 -14.52
CA THR A 31 7.24 -7.42 -13.55
C THR A 31 8.63 -8.02 -13.40
N GLY A 32 9.65 -7.17 -13.29
CA GLY A 32 10.94 -7.62 -12.79
C GLY A 32 10.65 -8.35 -11.48
N ASN A 33 11.22 -9.53 -11.30
CA ASN A 33 11.12 -10.19 -10.02
C ASN A 33 11.68 -9.22 -8.99
N LEU A 34 10.87 -8.88 -7.98
CA LEU A 34 11.36 -8.13 -6.84
C LEU A 34 12.54 -8.92 -6.28
N GLY A 35 13.63 -8.18 -6.01
CA GLY A 35 14.77 -8.75 -5.30
C GLY A 35 14.36 -9.20 -3.90
N GLU A 36 15.32 -9.79 -3.20
CA GLU A 36 15.17 -10.03 -1.77
C GLU A 36 14.88 -8.71 -1.02
N ASN A 37 14.00 -8.74 -0.02
CA ASN A 37 13.77 -7.58 0.83
C ASN A 37 15.03 -7.33 1.68
N ILE A 38 15.79 -6.30 1.31
CA ILE A 38 16.97 -5.87 2.06
C ILE A 38 16.62 -4.94 3.24
N PHE A 39 15.40 -4.44 3.30
CA PHE A 39 14.91 -3.59 4.39
C PHE A 39 14.09 -4.41 5.39
N VAL A 40 14.81 -5.16 6.24
CA VAL A 40 14.20 -6.06 7.22
C VAL A 40 13.59 -5.34 8.44
N ALA A 41 13.97 -4.09 8.69
CA ALA A 41 13.45 -3.32 9.82
C ALA A 41 12.14 -2.57 9.51
N GLY A 42 11.59 -2.76 8.30
CA GLY A 42 10.41 -2.04 7.81
C GLY A 42 9.07 -2.58 8.28
N ASP A 43 9.04 -3.76 8.91
CA ASP A 43 7.82 -4.48 9.31
C ASP A 43 7.40 -4.23 10.77
N PHE A 44 8.13 -3.38 11.50
CA PHE A 44 7.94 -3.11 12.94
C PHE A 44 8.09 -4.34 13.87
N GLY A 45 8.51 -5.48 13.32
CA GLY A 45 8.68 -6.75 14.02
C GLY A 45 7.37 -7.48 14.34
N SER A 46 7.49 -8.50 15.20
CA SER A 46 6.36 -9.36 15.58
C SER A 46 6.42 -9.76 17.06
N GLY A 47 5.27 -10.03 17.67
CA GLY A 47 5.22 -10.47 19.06
C GLY A 47 3.83 -10.72 19.64
N ALA A 48 3.80 -11.48 20.75
CA ALA A 48 2.55 -11.85 21.42
C ALA A 48 1.93 -10.70 22.24
N SER A 49 2.75 -9.75 22.69
CA SER A 49 2.27 -8.57 23.41
C SER A 49 1.55 -7.63 22.45
N ASN A 50 0.44 -7.03 22.89
CA ASN A 50 -0.30 -6.10 22.03
C ASN A 50 0.50 -4.86 21.65
N LEU A 51 1.35 -4.39 22.56
CA LEU A 51 2.16 -3.19 22.43
C LEU A 51 3.64 -3.52 22.67
N ILE A 52 4.54 -2.78 22.03
CA ILE A 52 5.99 -2.85 22.30
C ILE A 52 6.33 -1.93 23.48
N PRO A 53 6.97 -2.38 24.56
CA PRO A 53 7.27 -1.51 25.71
C PRO A 53 8.46 -0.57 25.50
N VAL A 54 9.32 -0.85 24.52
CA VAL A 54 10.55 -0.12 24.26
C VAL A 54 10.38 0.74 23.00
N ASP A 55 10.72 2.02 23.12
CA ASP A 55 10.75 2.96 21.99
C ASP A 55 11.85 2.55 20.99
N PRO A 56 11.53 2.24 19.72
CA PRO A 56 12.52 1.92 18.72
C PRO A 56 13.25 3.15 18.15
N GLY A 57 12.81 4.38 18.47
CA GLY A 57 13.47 5.61 18.06
C GLY A 57 13.36 5.92 16.56
N ILE A 58 12.32 5.41 15.89
CA ILE A 58 12.14 5.53 14.43
C ILE A 58 11.31 6.75 14.00
N ALA A 59 10.81 7.55 14.95
CA ALA A 59 9.91 8.67 14.68
C ALA A 59 10.46 9.97 15.31
N PRO A 60 11.51 10.59 14.75
CA PRO A 60 12.22 11.68 15.40
C PRO A 60 11.36 12.94 15.66
N GLY A 61 10.22 13.09 14.97
CA GLY A 61 9.27 14.18 15.19
C GLY A 61 8.14 13.88 16.17
N TYR A 62 8.08 12.67 16.75
CA TYR A 62 6.99 12.20 17.60
C TYR A 62 7.53 11.54 18.87
N THR A 63 6.75 11.56 19.95
CA THR A 63 7.14 10.92 21.21
C THR A 63 6.48 9.54 21.34
N TYR A 64 7.23 8.53 21.77
CA TYR A 64 6.68 7.19 21.97
C TYR A 64 5.76 7.13 23.19
N THR A 65 4.65 6.40 23.09
CA THR A 65 3.77 6.09 24.22
C THR A 65 3.45 4.60 24.27
N PHE A 66 3.41 4.06 25.48
CA PHE A 66 2.92 2.70 25.76
C PHE A 66 1.48 2.69 26.28
N SER A 67 0.79 3.83 26.22
CA SER A 67 -0.59 4.01 26.68
C SER A 67 -1.47 4.47 25.52
N PRO A 68 -2.05 3.54 24.74
CA PRO A 68 -2.93 3.90 23.64
C PRO A 68 -4.33 4.32 24.13
N PRO A 69 -5.10 5.05 23.30
CA PRO A 69 -4.71 5.61 22.01
C PRO A 69 -3.72 6.80 22.17
N PRO A 70 -2.78 7.00 21.23
CA PRO A 70 -1.81 8.10 21.33
C PRO A 70 -2.46 9.48 21.18
N ASN A 71 -2.18 10.41 22.08
CA ASN A 71 -2.56 11.84 21.88
C ASN A 71 -1.72 12.50 20.78
N ASP A 72 -2.09 13.70 20.36
CA ASP A 72 -1.43 14.46 19.30
C ASP A 72 0.10 14.55 19.52
N GLY A 73 0.87 14.24 18.48
CA GLY A 73 2.33 14.23 18.54
C GLY A 73 2.94 12.98 19.18
N LEU A 74 2.13 11.97 19.51
CA LEU A 74 2.58 10.68 20.01
C LEU A 74 2.41 9.58 18.96
N TYR A 75 3.20 8.52 19.12
CA TYR A 75 3.06 7.28 18.38
C TYR A 75 3.20 6.06 19.29
N THR A 76 2.64 4.93 18.84
CA THR A 76 2.78 3.63 19.48
C THR A 76 2.97 2.56 18.40
N ILE A 77 3.55 1.42 18.78
CA ILE A 77 3.58 0.22 17.94
C ILE A 77 2.69 -0.84 18.58
N THR A 78 1.73 -1.35 17.81
CA THR A 78 0.68 -2.26 18.27
C THR A 78 0.40 -3.32 17.21
N ASN A 79 -0.08 -4.51 17.59
CA ASN A 79 -0.55 -5.51 16.61
C ASN A 79 -2.07 -5.42 16.37
N ASP A 80 -2.83 -4.94 17.35
CA ASP A 80 -4.29 -4.91 17.30
C ASP A 80 -4.90 -3.76 18.10
N MET A 81 -5.53 -2.78 17.43
CA MET A 81 -6.18 -1.65 18.11
C MET A 81 -7.45 -2.05 18.87
N SER A 82 -8.08 -3.18 18.53
CA SER A 82 -9.30 -3.63 19.22
C SER A 82 -9.04 -4.12 20.65
N ALA A 83 -7.77 -4.39 21.00
CA ALA A 83 -7.34 -4.74 22.34
C ALA A 83 -7.07 -3.53 23.24
N TRP A 84 -7.18 -2.30 22.71
CA TRP A 84 -6.97 -1.09 23.49
C TRP A 84 -8.13 -0.84 24.47
N PRO A 85 -7.90 -0.14 25.59
CA PRO A 85 -8.96 0.15 26.56
C PRO A 85 -10.13 0.95 25.97
N PHE A 86 -9.86 1.80 24.99
CA PHE A 86 -10.84 2.56 24.21
C PHE A 86 -10.22 3.07 22.90
N LEU A 87 -11.06 3.60 22.00
CA LEU A 87 -10.67 4.32 20.80
C LEU A 87 -11.22 5.75 20.84
N PHE A 88 -10.53 6.72 20.23
CA PHE A 88 -11.09 8.05 20.07
C PHE A 88 -12.32 8.01 19.15
N PRO A 89 -13.31 8.91 19.34
CA PRO A 89 -14.45 9.01 18.42
C PRO A 89 -13.98 9.21 16.98
N GLY A 90 -14.53 8.42 16.06
CA GLY A 90 -14.14 8.39 14.65
C GLY A 90 -13.14 7.26 14.34
N TRP A 91 -12.18 6.99 15.23
CA TRP A 91 -11.15 6.00 14.95
C TRP A 91 -11.74 4.59 14.76
N MET A 92 -11.51 4.01 13.58
CA MET A 92 -11.83 2.61 13.33
C MET A 92 -10.71 1.68 13.86
N PRO A 93 -11.04 0.52 14.44
CA PRO A 93 -10.01 -0.43 14.84
C PRO A 93 -9.26 -0.95 13.59
N ALA A 94 -7.94 -1.05 13.69
CA ALA A 94 -7.09 -1.66 12.68
C ALA A 94 -6.15 -2.71 13.33
N LYS A 95 -5.61 -3.59 12.49
CA LYS A 95 -4.56 -4.55 12.82
C LYS A 95 -3.48 -4.49 11.76
N ASP A 96 -2.33 -5.08 12.07
CA ASP A 96 -1.30 -5.31 11.07
C ASP A 96 -1.86 -6.03 9.82
N ASN A 97 -1.39 -5.63 8.64
CA ASN A 97 -1.85 -6.11 7.33
C ASN A 97 -0.91 -7.17 6.72
N SER A 98 0.12 -7.60 7.44
CA SER A 98 1.04 -8.63 6.97
C SER A 98 0.43 -10.05 7.04
N SER A 99 1.16 -11.03 6.51
CA SER A 99 0.83 -12.44 6.70
C SER A 99 1.21 -12.98 8.08
N ASP A 100 1.94 -12.22 8.90
CA ASP A 100 2.30 -12.61 10.25
C ASP A 100 1.13 -12.33 11.20
N PRO A 101 0.52 -13.36 11.82
CA PRO A 101 -0.59 -13.15 12.75
C PRO A 101 -0.21 -12.38 14.02
N ASN A 102 1.09 -12.21 14.29
CA ASN A 102 1.64 -11.44 15.40
C ASN A 102 2.43 -10.21 14.93
N GLY A 103 2.32 -9.82 13.66
CA GLY A 103 2.99 -8.66 13.11
C GLY A 103 2.54 -7.36 13.77
N TYR A 104 3.46 -6.41 13.87
CA TYR A 104 3.21 -5.11 14.43
C TYR A 104 2.93 -4.07 13.35
N MET A 105 2.17 -3.05 13.72
CA MET A 105 1.98 -1.85 12.92
C MET A 105 2.23 -0.61 13.79
N MET A 106 2.59 0.49 13.13
CA MET A 106 2.77 1.78 13.77
C MET A 106 1.49 2.61 13.70
N VAL A 107 1.05 3.16 14.83
CA VAL A 107 -0.07 4.11 14.89
C VAL A 107 0.45 5.45 15.38
N VAL A 108 0.21 6.49 14.58
CA VAL A 108 0.67 7.86 14.83
C VAL A 108 -0.54 8.76 14.93
N ASN A 109 -0.60 9.58 15.98
CA ASN A 109 -1.55 10.68 16.03
C ASN A 109 -0.83 11.99 15.69
N ALA A 110 -1.28 12.66 14.63
CA ALA A 110 -0.65 13.85 14.09
C ALA A 110 -0.51 14.97 15.14
N SER A 111 0.50 15.81 14.99
CA SER A 111 0.73 16.98 15.85
C SER A 111 0.31 18.28 15.13
N TYR A 112 0.06 19.36 15.88
CA TYR A 112 -0.17 20.68 15.30
C TYR A 112 1.04 21.22 14.53
N ALA A 113 2.25 20.84 14.92
CA ALA A 113 3.47 21.15 14.20
C ALA A 113 3.86 19.98 13.28
N PRO A 114 4.31 20.24 12.04
CA PRO A 114 4.85 19.18 11.18
C PRO A 114 6.04 18.49 11.83
N GLY A 115 6.09 17.17 11.72
CA GLY A 115 7.19 16.35 12.24
C GLY A 115 7.35 15.07 11.41
N ILE A 116 8.57 14.50 11.43
CA ILE A 116 8.88 13.24 10.75
C ILE A 116 8.37 12.09 11.63
N PHE A 117 7.35 11.37 11.13
CA PHE A 117 6.74 10.25 11.85
C PHE A 117 7.46 8.91 11.61
N TYR A 118 8.28 8.80 10.58
CA TYR A 118 9.06 7.60 10.32
C TYR A 118 10.34 7.97 9.57
N GLU A 119 11.48 7.51 10.10
CA GLU A 119 12.79 7.65 9.48
C GLU A 119 13.64 6.42 9.82
N GLN A 120 14.20 5.80 8.79
CA GLN A 120 15.14 4.69 8.91
C GLN A 120 16.20 4.84 7.83
N THR A 121 17.45 4.53 8.19
CA THR A 121 18.56 4.46 7.23
C THR A 121 18.68 3.04 6.70
N VAL A 122 18.79 2.89 5.37
CA VAL A 122 19.04 1.61 4.72
C VAL A 122 20.47 1.61 4.19
N ASP A 123 21.33 0.81 4.81
CA ASP A 123 22.75 0.69 4.46
C ASP A 123 23.01 -0.52 3.55
N GLY A 124 24.24 -0.63 3.03
CA GLY A 124 24.68 -1.79 2.25
C GLY A 124 24.10 -1.85 0.83
N LEU A 125 23.63 -0.72 0.31
CA LEU A 125 23.15 -0.61 -1.07
C LEU A 125 24.32 -0.69 -2.06
N CYS A 126 24.06 -1.32 -3.20
CA CYS A 126 24.98 -1.48 -4.31
C CYS A 126 24.77 -0.38 -5.34
N ASP A 127 25.86 0.19 -5.85
CA ASP A 127 25.82 1.15 -6.96
C ASP A 127 25.18 0.53 -8.21
N ASN A 128 24.57 1.38 -9.05
CA ASN A 128 23.90 0.98 -10.30
C ASN A 128 22.79 -0.06 -10.12
N THR A 129 22.16 -0.11 -8.94
CA THR A 129 21.03 -0.98 -8.65
C THR A 129 19.75 -0.16 -8.54
N LEU A 130 18.67 -0.61 -9.19
CA LEU A 130 17.34 -0.04 -9.03
C LEU A 130 16.69 -0.64 -7.78
N TYR A 131 16.22 0.22 -6.89
CA TYR A 131 15.51 -0.18 -5.67
C TYR A 131 14.04 0.20 -5.76
N GLU A 132 13.18 -0.67 -5.25
CA GLU A 132 11.76 -0.43 -5.07
C GLU A 132 11.45 -0.39 -3.57
N PHE A 133 10.61 0.56 -3.18
CA PHE A 133 10.07 0.68 -1.83
C PHE A 133 8.55 0.68 -1.90
N SER A 134 7.92 -0.08 -1.01
CA SER A 134 6.48 -0.12 -0.83
C SER A 134 6.13 0.02 0.64
N ALA A 135 4.96 0.57 0.92
CA ALA A 135 4.43 0.71 2.27
C ALA A 135 2.91 0.66 2.22
N ASP A 136 2.33 0.02 3.24
CA ASP A 136 0.89 0.06 3.49
C ASP A 136 0.60 1.18 4.49
N ILE A 137 -0.26 2.13 4.09
CA ILE A 137 -0.64 3.28 4.91
C ILE A 137 -2.15 3.34 5.00
N LEU A 138 -2.66 3.37 6.23
CA LEU A 138 -4.07 3.57 6.54
C LEU A 138 -4.26 4.96 7.16
N ASN A 139 -5.16 5.75 6.57
CA ASN A 139 -5.65 6.96 7.23
C ASN A 139 -6.78 6.60 8.20
N LEU A 140 -6.60 6.94 9.48
CA LEU A 140 -7.52 6.60 10.55
C LEU A 140 -8.57 7.69 10.72
N VAL A 141 -9.81 7.44 10.28
CA VAL A 141 -10.94 8.40 10.32
C VAL A 141 -12.25 7.75 10.75
#